data_AF-A0A3G4CG95-F1
#
_entry.id   AF-A0A3G4CG95-F1
#
_cell.length_a   1.000
_cell.length_b   1.000
_cell.length_c   1.000
_cell.angle_alpha   90.00
_cell.angle_beta   90.00
_cell.angle_gamma   90.00
#
_symmetry.space_group_name_H-M   'P 1'
#
loop_
_entity.id
_entity.type
_entity.pdbx_description
1 polymer ?
#
loop_
_entity_poly.entity_id
_entity_poly.type
_entity_poly.pdbx_seq_one_letter_code
_entity_poly.pdbx_strand_id
1 'polypeptide(L)'
;KDKNGYGPCFCRSLFEDNAEYGYGMTTANEVKRRRLVSNVDAAEKINKSAELKGSLEKWLANPHDTDACDELFENTKTLLATEASNHTVKAVEEYADMLPVITTWMYGGDGWAYDIGFGGVDHVLAQGDDVKVLVLDTEMYANTGGQQSKATQMSAVAKFAAGGKRLMKKDLGRMAMQYKNVYVASISVGADPRQAIKAIREAKSYNGPALVMKYCPCQQHGMPSKKGMSRQAQE
;
A
#
# COMPACT_ATOMS: atom_id res chain seq x y z
N LYS A 1 8.99 -14.37 1.59
CA LYS A 1 9.52 -14.36 0.21
C LYS A 1 8.94 -15.56 -0.53
N ASP A 2 8.65 -15.44 -1.81
CA ASP A 2 8.26 -16.55 -2.66
C ASP A 2 9.47 -17.41 -3.04
N LYS A 3 9.27 -18.41 -3.91
CA LYS A 3 10.31 -19.32 -4.40
C LYS A 3 11.46 -18.61 -5.14
N ASN A 4 11.22 -17.41 -5.67
CA ASN A 4 12.20 -16.61 -6.40
C ASN A 4 12.87 -15.56 -5.51
N GLY A 5 12.50 -15.50 -4.22
CA GLY A 5 13.07 -14.57 -3.26
C GLY A 5 12.36 -13.22 -3.18
N TYR A 6 11.23 -13.03 -3.88
CA TYR A 6 10.48 -11.77 -3.87
C TYR A 6 9.48 -11.72 -2.73
N GLY A 7 9.22 -10.53 -2.22
CA GLY A 7 8.22 -10.33 -1.19
C GLY A 7 8.15 -8.86 -0.78
N PRO A 8 7.20 -8.54 0.11
CA PRO A 8 7.05 -7.17 0.58
C PRO A 8 8.34 -6.68 1.24
N CYS A 9 8.81 -5.51 0.82
CA CYS A 9 9.76 -4.75 1.61
C CYS A 9 8.98 -4.10 2.75
N PHE A 10 9.38 -4.38 3.99
CA PHE A 10 8.71 -3.84 5.16
C PHE A 10 9.60 -2.83 5.86
N CYS A 11 9.04 -1.65 6.13
CA CYS A 11 9.70 -0.60 6.86
C CYS A 11 8.71 0.06 7.82
N ARG A 12 9.24 0.60 8.92
CA ARG A 12 8.46 1.35 9.91
C ARG A 12 9.28 2.56 10.31
N SER A 13 8.72 3.75 10.12
CA SER A 13 9.26 4.98 10.71
C SER A 13 8.73 5.13 12.14
N LEU A 14 7.87 6.11 12.41
CA LEU A 14 7.28 6.40 13.71
C LEU A 14 5.76 6.15 13.69
N PHE A 15 5.09 6.53 14.76
CA PHE A 15 3.66 6.33 14.90
C PHE A 15 2.86 7.41 14.16
N GLU A 16 3.40 8.62 14.11
CA GLU A 16 2.79 9.82 13.60
C GLU A 16 3.01 10.04 12.09
N ASP A 17 4.13 9.57 11.54
CA ASP A 17 4.64 9.97 10.21
C ASP A 17 4.48 8.90 9.12
N ASN A 18 3.73 7.83 9.39
CA ASN A 18 3.65 6.66 8.50
C ASN A 18 3.09 7.00 7.10
N ALA A 19 2.22 8.02 6.98
CA ALA A 19 1.68 8.43 5.70
C ALA A 19 2.76 9.14 4.86
N GLU A 20 3.42 10.12 5.46
CA GLU A 20 4.48 10.93 4.87
C GLU A 20 5.69 10.07 4.53
N TYR A 21 6.02 9.11 5.39
CA TYR A 21 7.07 8.14 5.16
C TYR A 21 6.80 7.27 3.93
N GLY A 22 5.60 6.70 3.84
CA GLY A 22 5.19 5.91 2.67
C GLY A 22 5.12 6.74 1.40
N TYR A 23 4.65 7.99 1.48
CA TYR A 23 4.64 8.93 0.37
C TYR A 23 6.06 9.24 -0.15
N GLY A 24 7.02 9.42 0.76
CA GLY A 24 8.44 9.55 0.40
C GLY A 24 8.99 8.33 -0.34
N MET A 25 8.60 7.11 0.08
CA MET A 25 8.98 5.88 -0.61
C MET A 25 8.35 5.77 -2.01
N THR A 26 7.07 6.13 -2.16
CA THR A 26 6.42 6.21 -3.48
C THR A 26 7.15 7.19 -4.39
N THR A 27 7.42 8.40 -3.90
CA THR A 27 8.15 9.43 -4.66
C THR A 27 9.55 8.93 -5.08
N ALA A 28 10.27 8.25 -4.19
CA ALA A 28 11.58 7.69 -4.51
C ALA A 28 11.48 6.61 -5.61
N ASN A 29 10.48 5.73 -5.54
CA ASN A 29 10.24 4.71 -6.57
C ASN A 29 9.88 5.34 -7.92
N GLU A 30 9.09 6.41 -7.94
CA GLU A 30 8.78 7.15 -9.17
C GLU A 30 10.00 7.80 -9.80
N VAL A 31 10.88 8.41 -8.99
CA VAL A 31 12.16 8.97 -9.47
C VAL A 31 13.02 7.87 -10.09
N LYS A 32 13.17 6.73 -9.42
CA LYS A 32 13.92 5.59 -9.94
C LYS A 32 13.29 5.03 -11.22
N ARG A 33 11.96 4.91 -11.29
CA ARG A 33 11.25 4.43 -12.49
C ARG A 33 11.41 5.39 -13.67
N ARG A 34 11.35 6.71 -13.45
CA ARG A 34 11.64 7.71 -14.49
C ARG A 34 13.08 7.60 -15.01
N ARG A 35 14.04 7.34 -14.11
CA ARG A 35 15.43 7.09 -14.49
C ARG A 35 15.56 5.81 -15.32
N LEU A 36 14.88 4.73 -14.92
CA LEU A 36 14.82 3.49 -15.69
C LEU A 36 14.28 3.73 -17.10
N VAL A 37 13.12 4.40 -17.26
CA VAL A 37 12.55 4.74 -18.58
C VAL A 37 13.57 5.49 -19.44
N SER A 38 14.22 6.52 -18.88
CA SER A 38 15.24 7.30 -19.60
C SER A 38 16.44 6.44 -20.03
N ASN A 39 16.86 5.49 -19.19
CA ASN A 39 17.95 4.57 -19.50
C ASN A 39 17.53 3.57 -20.58
N VAL A 40 16.28 3.09 -20.57
CA VAL A 40 15.75 2.19 -21.61
C VAL A 40 15.66 2.91 -22.95
N ASP A 41 15.18 4.16 -22.99
CA ASP A 41 15.17 4.99 -24.21
C ASP A 41 16.57 5.21 -24.79
N ALA A 42 17.58 5.34 -23.92
CA ALA A 42 18.97 5.42 -24.35
C ALA A 42 19.48 4.07 -24.88
N ALA A 43 19.12 2.96 -24.22
CA ALA A 43 19.47 1.62 -24.66
C ALA A 43 18.86 1.29 -26.04
N GLU A 44 17.67 1.81 -26.37
CA GLU A 44 17.06 1.61 -27.69
C GLU A 44 17.86 2.19 -28.86
N LYS A 45 18.78 3.13 -28.59
CA LYS A 45 19.59 3.79 -29.63
C LYS A 45 20.91 3.07 -29.94
N ILE A 46 21.25 2.03 -29.17
CA ILE A 46 22.48 1.26 -29.35
C ILE A 46 22.17 -0.12 -29.95
N ASN A 47 23.20 -0.75 -30.52
CA ASN A 47 23.09 -2.13 -30.96
C ASN A 47 23.07 -3.07 -29.74
N LYS A 48 22.11 -4.01 -29.73
CA LYS A 48 21.88 -5.02 -28.67
C LYS A 48 21.21 -6.25 -29.30
N SER A 49 21.09 -7.35 -28.55
CA SER A 49 20.39 -8.52 -29.07
C SER A 49 18.95 -8.19 -29.48
N ALA A 50 18.42 -8.91 -30.48
CA ALA A 50 17.03 -8.77 -30.92
C ALA A 50 16.05 -9.12 -29.78
N GLU A 51 16.44 -10.06 -28.92
CA GLU A 51 15.67 -10.50 -27.76
C GLU A 51 15.55 -9.39 -26.71
N LEU A 52 16.67 -8.76 -26.33
CA LEU A 52 16.66 -7.65 -25.39
C LEU A 52 15.90 -6.45 -25.95
N LYS A 53 16.10 -6.13 -27.23
CA LYS A 53 15.34 -5.07 -27.91
C LYS A 53 13.84 -5.32 -27.84
N GLY A 54 13.37 -6.51 -28.22
CA GLY A 54 11.95 -6.83 -28.18
C GLY A 54 11.37 -6.80 -26.76
N SER A 55 12.15 -7.19 -25.75
CA SER A 55 11.71 -7.15 -24.34
C SER A 55 11.56 -5.71 -23.83
N LEU A 56 12.53 -4.84 -24.12
CA LEU A 56 12.52 -3.44 -23.71
C LEU A 56 11.43 -2.63 -24.43
N GLU A 57 11.21 -2.86 -25.73
CA GLU A 57 10.11 -2.23 -26.48
C GLU A 57 8.73 -2.60 -25.91
N LYS A 58 8.52 -3.88 -25.58
CA LYS A 58 7.27 -4.34 -24.94
C LYS A 58 7.05 -3.70 -23.58
N TRP A 59 8.11 -3.58 -22.78
CA TRP A 59 8.05 -2.92 -21.48
C TRP A 59 7.75 -1.42 -21.60
N LEU A 60 8.43 -0.71 -22.51
CA LEU A 60 8.19 0.72 -22.78
C LEU A 60 6.78 1.02 -23.29
N ALA A 61 6.15 0.07 -24.00
CA ALA A 61 4.76 0.22 -24.44
C ALA A 61 3.76 0.10 -23.27
N ASN A 62 4.13 -0.57 -22.17
CA ASN A 62 3.24 -0.87 -21.05
C ASN A 62 3.88 -0.60 -19.66
N PRO A 63 4.51 0.57 -19.43
CA PRO A 63 5.37 0.79 -18.27
C PRO A 63 4.61 0.92 -16.94
N HIS A 64 3.28 0.97 -16.99
CA HIS A 64 2.39 1.06 -15.83
C HIS A 64 1.42 -0.12 -15.72
N ASP A 65 1.48 -1.07 -16.65
CA ASP A 65 0.69 -2.30 -16.58
C ASP A 65 1.43 -3.31 -15.70
N THR A 66 0.83 -3.66 -14.56
CA THR A 66 1.45 -4.60 -13.61
C THR A 66 1.64 -5.98 -14.23
N ASP A 67 0.61 -6.51 -14.89
CA ASP A 67 0.63 -7.89 -15.36
C ASP A 67 1.62 -8.04 -16.52
N ALA A 68 1.66 -7.05 -17.43
CA ALA A 68 2.63 -7.02 -18.52
C ALA A 68 4.07 -6.86 -18.01
N CYS A 69 4.31 -5.99 -17.01
CA CYS A 69 5.64 -5.82 -16.42
C CYS A 69 6.12 -7.09 -15.69
N ASP A 70 5.23 -7.73 -14.94
CA ASP A 70 5.53 -8.95 -14.18
C ASP A 70 5.86 -10.12 -15.10
N GLU A 71 5.14 -10.27 -16.22
CA GLU A 71 5.41 -11.30 -17.23
C GLU A 71 6.80 -11.13 -17.87
N LEU A 72 7.22 -9.88 -18.12
CA LEU A 72 8.51 -9.58 -18.76
C LEU A 72 9.71 -9.62 -17.80
N PHE A 73 9.47 -9.52 -16.49
CA PHE A 73 10.51 -9.18 -15.51
C PHE A 73 11.70 -10.13 -15.52
N GLU A 74 11.48 -11.43 -15.33
CA GLU A 74 12.56 -12.42 -15.19
C GLU A 74 13.44 -12.54 -16.43
N ASN A 75 12.78 -12.59 -17.60
CA ASN A 75 13.46 -12.68 -18.89
C ASN A 75 14.28 -11.39 -19.14
N THR A 76 13.66 -10.22 -18.98
CA THR A 76 14.33 -8.94 -19.20
C THR A 76 15.52 -8.77 -18.27
N LYS A 77 15.36 -9.10 -16.99
CA LYS A 77 16.44 -9.03 -15.99
C LYS A 77 17.63 -9.92 -16.35
N THR A 78 17.38 -11.14 -16.85
CA THR A 78 18.44 -12.07 -17.27
C THR A 78 19.17 -11.57 -18.52
N LEU A 79 18.44 -11.04 -19.51
CA LEU A 79 19.02 -10.45 -20.72
C LEU A 79 19.88 -9.22 -20.39
N LEU A 80 19.39 -8.34 -19.52
CA LEU A 80 20.13 -7.17 -19.02
C LEU A 80 21.44 -7.58 -18.35
N ALA A 81 21.41 -8.57 -17.46
CA ALA A 81 22.62 -9.07 -16.80
C ALA A 81 23.63 -9.68 -17.79
N THR A 82 23.16 -10.35 -18.84
CA THR A 82 24.01 -10.98 -19.86
C THR A 82 24.71 -9.93 -20.74
N GLU A 83 24.02 -8.84 -21.08
CA GLU A 83 24.52 -7.78 -21.96
C GLU A 83 25.10 -6.56 -21.21
N ALA A 84 25.27 -6.65 -19.88
CA ALA A 84 25.75 -5.58 -19.00
C ALA A 84 27.22 -5.13 -19.24
N SER A 85 27.93 -5.75 -20.19
CA SER A 85 29.24 -5.26 -20.65
C SER A 85 29.13 -3.92 -21.38
N ASN A 86 27.97 -3.64 -22.00
CA ASN A 86 27.67 -2.33 -22.56
C ASN A 86 27.22 -1.37 -21.45
N HIS A 87 27.91 -0.23 -21.32
CA HIS A 87 27.60 0.79 -20.31
C HIS A 87 26.14 1.28 -20.31
N THR A 88 25.48 1.38 -21.47
CA THR A 88 24.09 1.83 -21.56
C THR A 88 23.12 0.74 -21.08
N VAL A 89 23.41 -0.53 -21.40
CA VAL A 89 22.62 -1.67 -20.90
C VAL A 89 22.82 -1.84 -19.40
N LYS A 90 24.05 -1.67 -18.92
CA LYS A 90 24.37 -1.68 -17.49
C LYS A 90 23.59 -0.64 -16.71
N ALA A 91 23.42 0.56 -17.25
CA ALA A 91 22.60 1.60 -16.61
C ALA A 91 21.12 1.19 -16.47
N VAL A 92 20.58 0.37 -17.37
CA VAL A 92 19.23 -0.21 -17.23
C VAL A 92 19.24 -1.32 -16.17
N GLU A 93 20.25 -2.19 -16.18
CA GLU A 93 20.42 -3.30 -15.24
C GLU A 93 20.49 -2.83 -13.78
N GLU A 94 21.18 -1.72 -13.51
CA GLU A 94 21.28 -1.11 -12.18
C GLU A 94 19.93 -0.69 -11.57
N TYR A 95 18.89 -0.54 -12.39
CA TYR A 95 17.52 -0.23 -12.00
C TYR A 95 16.52 -1.33 -12.38
N ALA A 96 17.00 -2.55 -12.67
CA ALA A 96 16.14 -3.65 -13.11
C ALA A 96 15.07 -4.03 -12.06
N ASP A 97 15.32 -3.76 -10.77
CA ASP A 97 14.35 -3.94 -9.69
C ASP A 97 13.09 -3.07 -9.83
N MET A 98 13.16 -2.02 -10.65
CA MET A 98 12.04 -1.13 -10.97
C MET A 98 11.32 -1.50 -12.28
N LEU A 99 11.66 -2.62 -12.94
CA LEU A 99 10.89 -3.13 -14.08
C LEU A 99 9.44 -3.46 -13.69
N PRO A 100 9.18 -4.22 -12.59
CA PRO A 100 7.82 -4.43 -12.09
C PRO A 100 7.18 -3.14 -11.59
N VAL A 101 5.86 -3.03 -11.65
CA VAL A 101 5.13 -1.90 -11.04
C VAL A 101 5.11 -2.09 -9.53
N ILE A 102 5.82 -1.23 -8.80
CA ILE A 102 5.89 -1.29 -7.34
C ILE A 102 4.73 -0.48 -6.74
N THR A 103 3.83 -1.14 -6.02
CA THR A 103 2.76 -0.48 -5.26
C THR A 103 3.14 -0.35 -3.79
N THR A 104 3.25 0.89 -3.30
CA THR A 104 3.49 1.17 -1.88
C THR A 104 2.17 1.16 -1.11
N TRP A 105 2.10 0.34 -0.05
CA TRP A 105 0.99 0.32 0.90
C TRP A 105 1.41 0.92 2.23
N MET A 106 0.75 2.00 2.63
CA MET A 106 0.82 2.57 3.98
C MET A 106 -0.26 1.91 4.82
N TYR A 107 0.12 1.21 5.87
CA TYR A 107 -0.86 0.58 6.74
C TYR A 107 -0.61 0.88 8.20
N GLY A 108 -1.68 0.91 8.98
CA GLY A 108 -1.62 1.20 10.41
C GLY A 108 -2.99 1.06 11.07
N GLY A 109 -3.01 1.17 12.40
CA GLY A 109 -4.23 1.07 13.20
C GLY A 109 -5.08 2.34 13.14
N ASP A 110 -6.27 2.28 13.74
CA ASP A 110 -7.15 3.45 13.83
C ASP A 110 -6.55 4.61 14.64
N GLY A 111 -5.78 4.34 15.70
CA GLY A 111 -5.12 5.41 16.46
C GLY A 111 -4.09 6.21 15.66
N TRP A 112 -3.50 5.62 14.61
CA TRP A 112 -2.69 6.38 13.67
C TRP A 112 -3.58 7.23 12.76
N ALA A 113 -4.49 6.59 12.02
CA ALA A 113 -5.21 7.23 10.93
C ALA A 113 -6.29 8.24 11.39
N TYR A 114 -6.90 8.03 12.56
CA TYR A 114 -7.97 8.90 13.07
C TYR A 114 -7.45 10.00 14.00
N ASP A 115 -6.30 9.76 14.65
CA ASP A 115 -5.73 10.60 15.68
C ASP A 115 -4.36 11.16 15.30
N ILE A 116 -3.26 10.52 15.70
CA ILE A 116 -1.93 11.15 15.71
C ILE A 116 -1.37 11.43 14.30
N GLY A 117 -1.61 10.53 13.35
CA GLY A 117 -1.15 10.66 11.96
C GLY A 117 -2.22 11.14 11.00
N PHE A 118 -3.38 11.58 11.50
CA PHE A 118 -4.49 12.00 10.64
C PHE A 118 -4.11 13.16 9.71
N GLY A 119 -3.33 14.13 10.19
CA GLY A 119 -2.87 15.24 9.36
C GLY A 119 -2.03 14.78 8.17
N GLY A 120 -1.14 13.81 8.38
CA GLY A 120 -0.35 13.19 7.33
C GLY A 120 -1.19 12.38 6.35
N VAL A 121 -2.11 11.56 6.86
CA VAL A 121 -3.04 10.78 6.03
C VAL A 121 -3.88 11.69 5.14
N ASP A 122 -4.45 12.76 5.71
CA ASP A 122 -5.22 13.75 4.96
C ASP A 122 -4.36 14.41 3.86
N HIS A 123 -3.17 14.90 4.23
CA HIS A 123 -2.29 15.59 3.30
C HIS A 123 -1.84 14.70 2.14
N VAL A 124 -1.48 13.44 2.41
CA VAL A 124 -1.03 12.48 1.40
C VAL A 124 -2.17 12.07 0.46
N LEU A 125 -3.38 11.85 0.99
CA LEU A 125 -4.55 11.58 0.15
C LEU A 125 -4.92 12.79 -0.72
N ALA A 126 -4.71 14.01 -0.22
CA ALA A 126 -5.01 15.24 -0.94
C ALA A 126 -4.04 15.54 -2.10
N GLN A 127 -2.83 14.96 -2.13
CA GLN A 127 -1.87 15.17 -3.24
C GLN A 127 -2.40 14.64 -4.57
N GLY A 128 -3.22 13.59 -4.56
CA GLY A 128 -3.75 12.96 -5.78
C GLY A 128 -2.82 11.94 -6.43
N ASP A 129 -1.65 11.68 -5.86
CA ASP A 129 -0.70 10.68 -6.35
C ASP A 129 -1.17 9.24 -6.07
N ASP A 130 -0.56 8.27 -6.77
CA ASP A 130 -0.90 6.86 -6.66
C ASP A 130 -0.38 6.25 -5.34
N VAL A 131 -1.19 6.37 -4.29
CA VAL A 131 -0.86 5.89 -2.95
C VAL A 131 -1.98 5.06 -2.33
N LYS A 132 -1.61 3.98 -1.61
CA LYS A 132 -2.58 3.05 -1.00
C LYS A 132 -2.49 3.10 0.52
N VAL A 133 -3.58 3.47 1.17
CA VAL A 133 -3.71 3.52 2.63
C VAL A 133 -4.65 2.41 3.10
N LEU A 134 -4.18 1.56 4.01
CA LEU A 134 -4.97 0.52 4.66
C LEU A 134 -5.06 0.78 6.17
N VAL A 135 -6.25 1.12 6.64
CA VAL A 135 -6.51 1.33 8.07
C VAL A 135 -7.09 0.05 8.66
N LEU A 136 -6.40 -0.51 9.64
CA LEU A 136 -6.83 -1.65 10.43
C LEU A 136 -7.61 -1.13 11.65
N ASP A 137 -8.92 -0.98 11.48
CA ASP A 137 -9.78 -0.30 12.43
C ASP A 137 -10.25 -1.27 13.53
N THR A 138 -9.61 -1.18 14.69
CA THR A 138 -9.99 -1.90 15.91
C THR A 138 -10.85 -1.04 16.83
N GLU A 139 -11.15 0.20 16.44
CA GLU A 139 -11.91 1.18 17.21
C GLU A 139 -11.32 1.54 18.58
N MET A 140 -10.04 1.18 18.83
CA MET A 140 -9.32 1.41 20.08
C MET A 140 -7.81 1.37 19.81
N TYR A 141 -7.01 1.88 20.75
CA TYR A 141 -5.56 1.68 20.70
C TYR A 141 -5.24 0.28 21.24
N ALA A 142 -5.37 -0.73 20.38
CA ALA A 142 -5.25 -2.13 20.77
C ALA A 142 -3.90 -2.44 21.43
N ASN A 143 -2.79 -2.02 20.82
CA ASN A 143 -1.44 -2.34 21.30
C ASN A 143 -1.15 -1.83 22.72
N THR A 144 -1.62 -0.63 23.07
CA THR A 144 -1.37 -0.01 24.39
C THR A 144 -2.41 -0.39 25.45
N GLY A 145 -3.27 -1.37 25.15
CA GLY A 145 -4.22 -1.94 26.10
C GLY A 145 -5.60 -1.27 26.10
N GLY A 146 -6.06 -0.78 24.94
CA GLY A 146 -7.47 -0.41 24.74
C GLY A 146 -7.82 1.01 25.18
N GLN A 147 -7.01 2.00 24.84
CA GLN A 147 -7.36 3.42 25.01
C GLN A 147 -8.40 3.84 23.96
N GLN A 148 -9.22 4.81 24.35
CA GLN A 148 -10.16 5.46 23.46
C GLN A 148 -9.46 6.17 22.29
N SER A 149 -9.96 5.93 21.09
CA SER A 149 -9.58 6.52 19.80
C SER A 149 -10.71 7.43 19.29
N LYS A 150 -10.44 8.32 18.34
CA LYS A 150 -11.54 8.97 17.58
C LYS A 150 -12.37 7.98 16.76
N ALA A 151 -11.82 6.79 16.49
CA ALA A 151 -12.53 5.68 15.86
C ALA A 151 -13.44 4.89 16.84
N THR A 152 -13.31 5.08 18.15
CA THR A 152 -14.17 4.42 19.14
C THR A 152 -15.63 4.82 18.94
N GLN A 153 -16.55 3.86 19.00
CA GLN A 153 -17.98 4.10 18.85
C GLN A 153 -18.58 4.87 20.04
N MET A 154 -19.72 5.51 19.82
CA MET A 154 -20.47 6.13 20.91
C MET A 154 -20.84 5.07 21.95
N SER A 155 -20.79 5.43 23.23
CA SER A 155 -21.09 4.59 24.39
C SER A 155 -20.13 3.41 24.64
N ALA A 156 -19.17 3.15 23.75
CA ALA A 156 -18.16 2.12 23.98
C ALA A 156 -17.26 2.52 25.16
N VAL A 157 -17.02 1.57 26.07
CA VAL A 157 -16.15 1.75 27.23
C VAL A 157 -14.73 1.35 26.87
N ALA A 158 -13.79 2.24 27.15
CA ALA A 158 -12.36 2.05 26.91
C ALA A 158 -11.56 2.80 27.98
N LYS A 159 -10.24 2.61 28.04
CA LYS A 159 -9.40 3.49 28.89
C LYS A 159 -9.55 4.93 28.40
N PHE A 160 -9.65 5.87 29.34
CA PHE A 160 -10.01 7.28 29.11
C PHE A 160 -11.47 7.55 28.69
N ALA A 161 -12.31 6.50 28.63
CA ALA A 161 -13.75 6.60 28.40
C ALA A 161 -14.52 5.63 29.31
N ALA A 162 -14.27 5.68 30.62
CA ALA A 162 -14.84 4.76 31.61
C ALA A 162 -16.39 4.81 31.66
N GLY A 163 -16.97 6.00 31.48
CA GLY A 163 -18.42 6.19 31.37
C GLY A 163 -18.98 6.00 29.96
N GLY A 164 -18.19 5.41 29.05
CA GLY A 164 -18.49 5.34 27.63
C GLY A 164 -18.09 6.62 26.87
N LYS A 165 -17.69 6.47 25.61
CA LYS A 165 -17.37 7.62 24.75
C LYS A 165 -18.63 8.41 24.42
N ARG A 166 -18.62 9.72 24.73
CA ARG A 166 -19.79 10.61 24.54
C ARG A 166 -20.08 10.95 23.09
N LEU A 167 -19.05 11.03 22.24
CA LEU A 167 -19.17 11.49 20.86
C LEU A 167 -19.25 10.31 19.89
N MET A 168 -19.87 10.54 18.72
CA MET A 168 -19.90 9.58 17.62
C MET A 168 -18.49 9.27 17.10
N LYS A 169 -18.33 8.10 16.48
CA LYS A 169 -17.13 7.75 15.72
C LYS A 169 -16.86 8.82 14.66
N LYS A 170 -15.61 9.26 14.53
CA LYS A 170 -15.18 10.12 13.42
C LYS A 170 -15.34 9.34 12.12
N ASP A 171 -16.00 9.90 11.12
CA ASP A 171 -16.21 9.24 9.82
C ASP A 171 -15.07 9.58 8.86
N LEU A 172 -13.95 8.86 8.97
CA LEU A 172 -12.76 9.09 8.14
C LEU A 172 -13.06 8.89 6.65
N GLY A 173 -13.86 7.88 6.31
CA GLY A 173 -14.27 7.61 4.93
C GLY A 173 -15.03 8.78 4.32
N ARG A 174 -16.00 9.33 5.05
CA ARG A 174 -16.77 10.49 4.58
C ARG A 174 -15.93 11.76 4.44
N MET A 175 -14.92 11.93 5.27
CA MET A 175 -13.96 13.03 5.11
C MET A 175 -13.14 12.85 3.81
N ALA A 176 -12.57 11.66 3.59
CA ALA A 176 -11.79 11.37 2.38
C ALA A 176 -12.62 11.49 1.08
N MET A 177 -13.91 11.11 1.12
CA MET A 177 -14.81 11.26 -0.03
C MET A 177 -15.04 12.72 -0.47
N GLN A 178 -14.67 13.73 0.34
CA GLN A 178 -14.81 15.14 -0.06
C GLN A 178 -13.83 15.57 -1.16
N TYR A 179 -12.67 14.90 -1.27
CA TYR A 179 -11.68 15.19 -2.32
C TYR A 179 -12.13 14.75 -3.72
N LYS A 180 -13.16 13.89 -3.83
CA LYS A 180 -13.75 13.33 -5.08
C LYS A 180 -12.83 12.44 -5.94
N ASN A 181 -11.50 12.59 -5.83
CA ASN A 181 -10.50 11.79 -6.53
C ASN A 181 -9.84 10.73 -5.63
N VAL A 182 -10.39 10.47 -4.45
CA VAL A 182 -9.91 9.42 -3.53
C VAL A 182 -10.84 8.21 -3.63
N TYR A 183 -10.29 7.05 -3.96
CA TYR A 183 -11.02 5.79 -3.84
C TYR A 183 -11.19 5.46 -2.35
N VAL A 184 -12.42 5.26 -1.90
CA VAL A 184 -12.72 4.97 -0.48
C VAL A 184 -13.52 3.67 -0.38
N ALA A 185 -13.05 2.73 0.43
CA ALA A 185 -13.78 1.52 0.74
C ALA A 185 -13.78 1.23 2.25
N SER A 186 -14.91 0.72 2.74
CA SER A 186 -15.00 0.08 4.05
C SER A 186 -15.26 -1.41 3.85
N ILE A 187 -14.48 -2.24 4.53
CA ILE A 187 -14.50 -3.70 4.36
C ILE A 187 -14.57 -4.42 5.71
N SER A 188 -15.20 -5.59 5.70
CA SER A 188 -15.14 -6.54 6.81
C SER A 188 -15.04 -7.95 6.24
N VAL A 189 -13.88 -8.58 6.41
CA VAL A 189 -13.63 -9.94 5.88
C VAL A 189 -14.61 -10.94 6.48
N GLY A 190 -15.00 -10.76 7.75
CA GLY A 190 -15.97 -11.64 8.41
C GLY A 190 -17.40 -11.47 7.91
N ALA A 191 -17.72 -10.34 7.28
CA ALA A 191 -19.04 -10.09 6.71
C ALA A 191 -19.11 -10.56 5.24
N ASP A 192 -18.13 -10.17 4.42
CA ASP A 192 -18.06 -10.57 3.01
C ASP A 192 -16.59 -10.59 2.52
N PRO A 193 -15.97 -11.78 2.45
CA PRO A 193 -14.62 -11.93 1.90
C PRO A 193 -14.51 -11.54 0.42
N ARG A 194 -15.58 -11.72 -0.38
CA ARG A 194 -15.55 -11.42 -1.82
C ARG A 194 -15.55 -9.90 -2.02
N GLN A 195 -16.37 -9.17 -1.25
CA GLN A 195 -16.35 -7.71 -1.26
C GLN A 195 -15.00 -7.17 -0.78
N ALA A 196 -14.39 -7.76 0.26
CA ALA A 196 -13.07 -7.35 0.74
C ALA A 196 -11.98 -7.54 -0.35
N ILE A 197 -11.97 -8.69 -1.04
CA ILE A 197 -11.03 -8.94 -2.15
C ILE A 197 -11.27 -7.96 -3.30
N LYS A 198 -12.54 -7.73 -3.66
CA LYS A 198 -12.91 -6.77 -4.72
C LYS A 198 -12.39 -5.37 -4.39
N ALA A 199 -12.67 -4.87 -3.18
CA ALA A 199 -12.29 -3.53 -2.76
C ALA A 199 -10.77 -3.34 -2.69
N ILE A 200 -10.01 -4.35 -2.27
CA ILE A 200 -8.53 -4.29 -2.28
C ILE A 200 -7.98 -4.28 -3.70
N ARG A 201 -8.57 -5.08 -4.62
CA ARG A 201 -8.17 -5.08 -6.04
C ARG A 201 -8.50 -3.77 -6.74
N GLU A 202 -9.67 -3.21 -6.49
CA GLU A 202 -10.08 -1.89 -7.00
C GLU A 202 -9.18 -0.79 -6.44
N ALA A 203 -8.90 -0.79 -5.12
CA ALA A 203 -7.95 0.14 -4.52
C ALA A 203 -6.55 0.05 -5.15
N LYS A 204 -6.02 -1.17 -5.35
CA LYS A 204 -4.70 -1.40 -5.97
C LYS A 204 -4.63 -0.90 -7.42
N SER A 205 -5.71 -1.06 -8.18
CA SER A 205 -5.75 -0.71 -9.62
C SER A 205 -6.17 0.73 -9.89
N TYR A 206 -6.73 1.42 -8.90
CA TYR A 206 -7.08 2.83 -9.01
C TYR A 206 -5.82 3.68 -9.20
N ASN A 207 -5.72 4.44 -10.29
CA ASN A 207 -4.60 5.34 -10.55
C ASN A 207 -4.76 6.65 -9.77
N GLY A 208 -4.43 6.61 -8.49
CA GLY A 208 -4.61 7.72 -7.55
C GLY A 208 -4.72 7.25 -6.10
N PRO A 209 -5.06 8.15 -5.16
CA PRO A 209 -5.09 7.85 -3.74
C PRO A 209 -6.24 6.92 -3.41
N ALA A 210 -5.96 5.89 -2.62
CA ALA A 210 -6.95 4.93 -2.14
C ALA A 210 -6.89 4.77 -0.62
N LEU A 211 -8.05 4.81 0.02
CA LEU A 211 -8.24 4.57 1.45
C LEU A 211 -9.16 3.36 1.65
N VAL A 212 -8.63 2.32 2.26
CA VAL A 212 -9.38 1.13 2.65
C VAL A 212 -9.43 1.05 4.18
N MET A 213 -10.62 1.15 4.76
CA MET A 213 -10.84 0.94 6.20
C MET A 213 -11.36 -0.47 6.42
N LYS A 214 -10.57 -1.31 7.09
CA LYS A 214 -10.92 -2.69 7.41
C LYS A 214 -11.33 -2.78 8.87
N TYR A 215 -12.54 -3.24 9.15
CA TYR A 215 -12.93 -3.60 10.50
C TYR A 215 -12.14 -4.81 10.99
N CYS A 216 -11.50 -4.67 12.15
CA CYS A 216 -10.65 -5.67 12.77
C CYS A 216 -11.15 -6.01 14.18
N PRO A 217 -11.87 -7.14 14.36
CA PRO A 217 -12.20 -7.66 15.69
C PRO A 217 -10.98 -7.75 16.59
N CYS A 218 -11.12 -7.32 17.85
CA CYS A 218 -10.01 -7.20 18.78
C CYS A 218 -10.36 -7.82 20.14
N GLN A 219 -9.36 -8.33 20.87
CA GLN A 219 -9.60 -8.92 22.20
C GLN A 219 -10.18 -7.90 23.20
N GLN A 220 -9.84 -6.62 23.02
CA GLN A 220 -10.30 -5.49 23.83
C GLN A 220 -11.81 -5.24 23.67
N HIS A 221 -12.46 -5.79 22.64
CA HIS A 221 -13.91 -5.75 22.50
C HIS A 221 -14.64 -6.67 23.48
N GLY A 222 -13.92 -7.56 24.19
CA GLY A 222 -14.53 -8.49 25.15
C GLY A 222 -15.43 -9.55 24.50
N MET A 223 -15.28 -9.78 23.20
CA MET A 223 -16.08 -10.79 22.48
C MET A 223 -15.73 -12.20 22.97
N PRO A 224 -16.74 -13.08 23.19
CA PRO A 224 -16.48 -14.46 23.58
C PRO A 224 -15.62 -15.19 22.54
N SER A 225 -14.47 -15.71 22.96
CA SER A 225 -13.50 -16.43 22.10
C SER A 225 -14.11 -17.59 21.30
N LYS A 226 -15.26 -18.11 21.75
CA LYS A 226 -15.97 -19.23 21.10
C LYS A 226 -16.74 -18.83 19.84
N LYS A 227 -16.97 -17.55 19.53
CA LYS A 227 -17.92 -17.13 18.46
C LYS A 227 -17.37 -16.14 17.41
N GLY A 228 -16.08 -15.81 17.40
CA GLY A 228 -15.50 -14.84 16.47
C GLY A 228 -14.35 -15.38 15.60
N MET A 229 -14.00 -14.65 14.53
CA MET A 229 -12.77 -14.88 13.74
C MET A 229 -11.49 -14.55 14.52
N SER A 230 -11.60 -14.05 15.76
CA SER A 230 -10.51 -13.91 16.74
C SER A 230 -9.93 -15.26 17.21
N ARG A 231 -10.40 -16.39 16.68
CA ARG A 231 -9.83 -17.74 16.91
C ARG A 231 -8.49 -18.00 16.23
N GLN A 232 -7.92 -17.06 15.46
CA GLN A 232 -6.64 -17.26 14.79
C GLN A 232 -5.52 -16.43 15.40
N ALA A 233 -5.09 -16.85 16.59
CA ALA A 233 -3.68 -16.96 16.98
C ALA A 233 -3.69 -17.80 18.26
N GLN A 234 -3.64 -19.12 18.12
CA GLN A 234 -3.04 -19.93 19.18
C GLN A 234 -1.54 -19.62 19.09
N GLU A 235 -1.07 -18.72 19.95
CA GLU A 235 0.33 -18.75 20.38
C GLU A 235 0.55 -20.01 21.22
#